data_AF-A0A8S1SIK1-F1
#
_entry.id   AF-A0A8S1SIK1-F1
#
_cell.length_a   1.000
_cell.length_b   1.000
_cell.length_c   1.000
_cell.angle_alpha   90.00
_cell.angle_beta   90.00
_cell.angle_gamma   90.00
#
_symmetry.space_group_name_H-M   'P 1'
#
loop_
_entity.id
_entity.type
_entity.pdbx_description
1 polymer ?
#
loop_
_entity_poly.entity_id
_entity_poly.type
_entity_poly.pdbx_seq_one_letter_code
_entity_poly.pdbx_strand_id
1 'polypeptide(L)'
;MQRILPYAFHGLDYLYEPPLARLYNLIPSYQTQKLGEGFLNQTSQVYTSLLQSIAEQDKEFLKQILEPKLFHATSHCMDLLEGQQLKLQYVEQDQQQNEEKQEEEEEEEEGQQPQQQFSIFSKKLQKDQGKNETYHIYQENDYKCNIDIKGIFGVKINRNENEKTPFFQIPALPVTPRNYYVNLKNPFSLYENQILVANILIYTSKKLIAVDQEGKLVHGNYDNNKFQYHKIRLESYIPNFNWIVTDIDDYLKGNPYY
;
A
#
# COMPACT_ATOMS: atom_id res chain seq x y z
N MET A 1 -16.23 -15.69 -4.84
CA MET A 1 -17.10 -14.51 -5.01
C MET A 1 -16.26 -13.48 -5.78
N GLN A 2 -16.72 -13.02 -6.95
CA GLN A 2 -15.97 -12.04 -7.74
C GLN A 2 -16.06 -10.69 -7.03
N ARG A 3 -14.92 -10.03 -6.80
CA ARG A 3 -14.92 -8.71 -6.14
C ARG A 3 -15.50 -7.67 -7.09
N ILE A 4 -16.26 -6.72 -6.55
CA ILE A 4 -16.86 -5.61 -7.30
C ILE A 4 -15.83 -4.55 -7.71
N LEU A 5 -14.67 -4.54 -7.06
CA LEU A 5 -13.53 -3.68 -7.30
C LEU A 5 -12.26 -4.45 -6.90
N PRO A 6 -11.06 -4.13 -7.41
CA PRO A 6 -9.83 -4.72 -6.91
C PRO A 6 -9.64 -4.55 -5.39
N TYR A 7 -10.09 -3.42 -4.85
CA TYR A 7 -10.12 -3.09 -3.42
C TYR A 7 -11.12 -3.94 -2.61
N ALA A 8 -10.69 -4.39 -1.43
CA ALA A 8 -11.50 -5.17 -0.50
C ALA A 8 -12.18 -4.29 0.56
N PHE A 9 -13.44 -3.91 0.35
CA PHE A 9 -14.24 -3.03 1.22
C PHE A 9 -14.32 -3.40 2.72
N HIS A 10 -14.10 -4.67 3.06
CA HIS A 10 -14.14 -5.15 4.44
C HIS A 10 -12.73 -5.44 5.00
N GLY A 11 -11.70 -5.04 4.28
CA GLY A 11 -10.33 -5.43 4.52
C GLY A 11 -10.06 -6.86 4.07
N LEU A 12 -8.80 -7.25 4.22
CA LEU A 12 -8.34 -8.61 4.04
C LEU A 12 -8.47 -9.37 5.36
N ASP A 13 -9.20 -10.48 5.35
CA ASP A 13 -9.32 -11.40 6.49
C ASP A 13 -8.01 -12.19 6.67
N TYR A 14 -6.94 -11.53 7.12
CA TYR A 14 -5.65 -12.17 7.38
C TYR A 14 -5.64 -13.13 8.57
N LEU A 15 -6.77 -13.28 9.28
CA LEU A 15 -6.95 -14.34 10.28
C LEU A 15 -6.79 -15.76 9.69
N TYR A 16 -6.78 -15.92 8.36
CA TYR A 16 -6.55 -17.21 7.69
C TYR A 16 -5.14 -17.43 7.11
N GLU A 17 -4.22 -16.47 7.18
CA GLU A 17 -2.81 -16.73 6.87
C GLU A 17 -1.84 -16.32 7.99
N PRO A 18 -1.95 -16.94 9.19
CA PRO A 18 -0.90 -16.86 10.20
C PRO A 18 0.50 -17.19 9.66
N PRO A 19 0.71 -18.06 8.64
CA PRO A 19 2.03 -18.29 8.07
C PRO A 19 2.60 -17.10 7.32
N LEU A 20 1.82 -16.25 6.63
CA LEU A 20 2.37 -15.06 5.97
C LEU A 20 2.69 -13.98 7.00
N ALA A 21 1.80 -13.70 7.94
CA ALA A 21 2.12 -12.79 9.05
C ALA A 21 3.33 -13.29 9.86
N ARG A 22 3.44 -14.61 10.10
CA ARG A 22 4.63 -15.22 10.70
C ARG A 22 5.84 -15.23 9.75
N LEU A 23 5.70 -15.47 8.45
CA LEU A 23 6.82 -15.48 7.48
C LEU A 23 7.37 -14.08 7.31
N TYR A 24 6.53 -13.06 7.21
CA TYR A 24 6.92 -11.66 7.22
C TYR A 24 7.61 -11.30 8.56
N ASN A 25 7.23 -11.96 9.66
CA ASN A 25 7.93 -11.91 10.96
C ASN A 25 9.08 -12.96 11.11
N LEU A 26 9.45 -13.72 10.08
CA LEU A 26 10.48 -14.78 10.12
C LEU A 26 11.54 -14.64 9.02
N ILE A 27 11.35 -13.77 8.02
CA ILE A 27 12.37 -13.47 7.02
C ILE A 27 13.55 -12.77 7.73
N PRO A 28 14.79 -13.31 7.65
CA PRO A 28 15.94 -12.73 8.31
C PRO A 28 16.18 -11.29 7.87
N SER A 29 16.00 -10.40 8.82
CA SER A 29 16.11 -8.95 8.74
C SER A 29 17.48 -8.36 8.39
N TYR A 30 18.45 -9.21 8.04
CA TYR A 30 19.79 -8.78 7.64
C TYR A 30 19.85 -8.30 6.18
N GLN A 31 18.76 -8.39 5.41
CA GLN A 31 18.76 -8.14 3.97
C GLN A 31 17.81 -7.03 3.49
N THR A 32 16.94 -6.51 4.36
CA THR A 32 16.13 -5.33 4.06
C THR A 32 17.00 -4.09 4.25
N GLN A 33 17.61 -3.63 3.16
CA GLN A 33 18.21 -2.29 3.12
C GLN A 33 17.20 -1.29 3.66
N LYS A 34 17.61 -0.48 4.64
CA LYS A 34 16.79 0.58 5.25
C LYS A 34 16.25 1.49 4.13
N LEU A 35 15.03 1.26 3.65
CA LEU A 35 14.31 2.29 2.93
C LEU A 35 14.04 3.37 3.97
N GLY A 36 14.62 4.55 3.80
CA GLY A 36 14.55 5.62 4.80
C GLY A 36 13.10 6.02 5.11
N GLU A 37 12.88 6.72 6.21
CA GLU A 37 11.55 7.18 6.67
C GLU A 37 10.76 7.91 5.55
N GLY A 38 11.45 8.59 4.63
CA GLY A 38 10.83 9.24 3.47
C GLY A 38 10.07 8.28 2.55
N PHE A 39 10.51 7.02 2.40
CA PHE A 39 9.76 6.03 1.63
C PHE A 39 8.47 5.63 2.36
N LEU A 40 8.51 5.53 3.69
CA LEU A 40 7.35 5.15 4.50
C LEU A 40 6.23 6.19 4.38
N ASN A 41 6.57 7.48 4.50
CA ASN A 41 5.61 8.58 4.29
C ASN A 41 5.02 8.55 2.87
N GLN A 42 5.85 8.26 1.85
CA GLN A 42 5.36 8.11 0.47
C GLN A 42 4.36 6.96 0.33
N THR A 43 4.47 5.88 1.11
CA THR A 43 3.48 4.79 1.04
C THR A 43 2.08 5.23 1.50
N SER A 44 1.99 6.00 2.59
CA SER A 44 0.72 6.54 3.10
C SER A 44 0.08 7.49 2.07
N GLN A 45 0.90 8.35 1.45
CA GLN A 45 0.46 9.26 0.38
C GLN A 45 -0.03 8.51 -0.86
N VAL A 46 0.75 7.55 -1.37
CA VAL A 46 0.35 6.73 -2.54
C VAL A 46 -0.95 5.98 -2.28
N TYR A 47 -1.10 5.39 -1.08
CA TYR A 47 -2.33 4.70 -0.72
C TYR A 47 -3.52 5.66 -0.64
N THR A 48 -3.36 6.81 0.01
CA THR A 48 -4.42 7.82 0.13
C THR A 48 -4.85 8.36 -1.24
N SER A 49 -3.89 8.78 -2.07
CA SER A 49 -4.16 9.26 -3.43
C SER A 49 -4.83 8.19 -4.28
N LEU A 50 -4.42 6.92 -4.17
CA LEU A 50 -5.08 5.81 -4.86
C LEU A 50 -6.55 5.69 -4.47
N LEU A 51 -6.88 5.72 -3.17
CA LEU A 51 -8.26 5.63 -2.72
C LEU A 51 -9.09 6.84 -3.18
N GLN A 52 -8.57 8.05 -3.02
CA GLN A 52 -9.24 9.28 -3.44
C GLN A 52 -9.54 9.28 -4.95
N SER A 53 -8.55 8.93 -5.78
CA SER A 53 -8.76 8.88 -7.24
C SER A 53 -9.76 7.79 -7.65
N ILE A 54 -9.84 6.68 -6.93
CA ILE A 54 -10.90 5.67 -7.13
C ILE A 54 -12.28 6.25 -6.75
N ALA A 55 -12.38 6.95 -5.62
CA ALA A 55 -13.64 7.55 -5.16
C ALA A 55 -14.15 8.65 -6.11
N GLU A 56 -13.25 9.50 -6.58
CA GLU A 56 -13.52 10.61 -7.51
C GLU A 56 -13.67 10.16 -8.96
N GLN A 57 -13.40 8.89 -9.23
CA GLN A 57 -13.35 8.30 -10.56
C GLN A 57 -12.37 8.96 -11.54
N ASP A 58 -11.22 9.43 -11.04
CA ASP A 58 -10.16 10.01 -11.85
C ASP A 58 -9.38 8.93 -12.63
N LYS A 59 -9.97 8.49 -13.74
CA LYS A 59 -9.38 7.48 -14.63
C LYS A 59 -8.07 7.96 -15.28
N GLU A 60 -7.87 9.27 -15.44
CA GLU A 60 -6.65 9.79 -16.07
C GLU A 60 -5.45 9.63 -15.14
N PHE A 61 -5.61 9.99 -13.87
CA PHE A 61 -4.58 9.76 -12.86
C PHE A 61 -4.36 8.27 -12.61
N LEU A 62 -5.43 7.48 -12.46
CA LEU A 62 -5.31 6.03 -12.26
C LEU A 62 -4.54 5.35 -13.40
N LYS A 63 -4.74 5.78 -14.65
CA LYS A 63 -3.99 5.25 -15.80
C LYS A 63 -2.49 5.52 -15.72
N GLN A 64 -2.06 6.57 -15.02
CA GLN A 64 -0.65 6.92 -14.85
C GLN A 64 0.02 6.09 -13.77
N ILE A 65 -0.71 5.77 -12.68
CA ILE A 65 -0.14 5.10 -11.51
C ILE A 65 -0.37 3.59 -11.48
N LEU A 66 -1.36 3.06 -12.21
CA LEU A 66 -1.69 1.64 -12.24
C LEU A 66 -1.04 0.93 -13.44
N GLU A 67 -0.63 -0.32 -13.24
CA GLU A 67 -0.26 -1.21 -14.33
C GLU A 67 -1.47 -1.46 -15.26
N PRO A 68 -1.27 -1.58 -16.59
CA PRO A 68 -2.39 -1.65 -17.55
C PRO A 68 -3.48 -2.69 -17.25
N LYS A 69 -3.15 -3.92 -16.84
CA LYS A 69 -4.16 -4.95 -16.52
C LYS A 69 -4.97 -4.56 -15.29
N LEU A 70 -4.30 -4.02 -14.26
CA LEU A 70 -4.95 -3.50 -13.07
C LEU A 70 -5.84 -2.30 -13.41
N PHE A 71 -5.35 -1.35 -14.21
CA PHE A 71 -6.12 -0.19 -14.66
C PHE A 71 -7.40 -0.62 -15.39
N HIS A 72 -7.31 -1.55 -16.35
CA HIS A 72 -8.47 -2.03 -17.08
C HIS A 72 -9.51 -2.68 -16.15
N ALA A 73 -9.06 -3.48 -15.18
CA ALA A 73 -9.95 -4.08 -14.20
C ALA A 73 -10.61 -3.01 -13.31
N THR A 74 -9.84 -2.08 -12.77
CA THR A 74 -10.35 -0.98 -11.93
C THR A 74 -11.36 -0.13 -12.69
N SER A 75 -11.02 0.33 -13.90
CA SER A 75 -11.92 1.14 -14.72
C SER A 75 -13.22 0.41 -15.05
N HIS A 76 -13.13 -0.86 -15.45
CA HIS A 76 -14.32 -1.65 -15.76
C HIS A 76 -15.23 -1.82 -14.54
N CYS A 77 -14.65 -2.08 -13.37
CA CYS A 77 -15.39 -2.15 -12.11
C CYS A 77 -16.08 -0.82 -11.77
N MET A 78 -15.42 0.32 -11.99
CA MET A 78 -16.02 1.63 -11.77
C MET A 78 -17.21 1.89 -12.70
N ASP A 79 -17.08 1.52 -13.98
CA ASP A 79 -18.18 1.62 -14.96
C ASP A 79 -19.39 0.77 -14.54
N LEU A 80 -19.14 -0.42 -13.99
CA LEU A 80 -20.19 -1.29 -13.47
C LEU A 80 -20.89 -0.71 -12.24
N LEU A 81 -20.14 -0.11 -11.32
CA LEU A 81 -20.69 0.55 -10.13
C LEU A 81 -21.55 1.77 -10.53
N GLU A 82 -21.09 2.57 -11.49
CA GLU A 82 -21.86 3.68 -12.04
C GLU A 82 -23.16 3.20 -12.69
N GLY A 83 -23.11 2.11 -13.48
CA GLY A 83 -24.29 1.48 -14.07
C GLY A 83 -25.29 0.95 -13.02
N GLN A 84 -24.81 0.58 -11.84
CA GLN A 84 -25.63 0.19 -10.68
C GLN A 84 -26.06 1.38 -9.82
N GLN A 85 -25.74 2.61 -10.22
CA GLN A 85 -26.03 3.83 -9.49
C GLN A 85 -25.40 3.87 -8.08
N LEU A 86 -24.27 3.19 -7.91
CA LEU A 86 -23.49 3.20 -6.68
C LEU A 86 -22.42 4.29 -6.76
N LYS A 87 -22.30 5.07 -5.68
CA LYS A 87 -21.29 6.10 -5.51
C LYS A 87 -20.21 5.60 -4.55
N LEU A 88 -18.95 5.74 -4.96
CA LEU A 88 -17.80 5.49 -4.09
C LEU A 88 -17.50 6.73 -3.24
N GLN A 89 -17.12 6.51 -1.99
CA GLN A 89 -16.70 7.57 -1.08
C GLN A 89 -15.43 7.14 -0.35
N TYR A 90 -14.47 8.06 -0.28
CA TYR A 90 -13.31 7.95 0.59
C TYR A 90 -13.70 8.40 2.00
N VAL A 91 -13.30 7.63 3.01
CA VAL A 91 -13.58 7.91 4.42
C VAL A 91 -12.28 7.83 5.21
N GLU A 92 -12.01 8.89 5.96
CA GLU A 92 -10.89 9.05 6.89
C GLU A 92 -11.44 9.55 8.23
N GLN A 93 -10.76 9.28 9.33
CA GLN A 93 -11.20 9.71 10.65
C GLN A 93 -10.87 11.19 10.86
N ASP A 94 -11.89 12.04 11.02
CA ASP A 94 -11.69 13.42 11.45
C ASP A 94 -11.11 13.45 12.88
N GLN A 95 -9.96 14.12 13.04
CA GLN A 95 -9.14 14.14 14.26
C GLN A 95 -9.79 14.86 15.47
N GLN A 96 -11.01 15.39 15.34
CA GLN A 96 -11.62 16.30 16.32
C GLN A 96 -11.97 15.67 17.68
N GLN A 97 -12.01 14.34 17.83
CA GLN A 97 -12.35 13.70 19.12
C GLN A 97 -11.16 13.39 20.04
N ASN A 98 -9.92 13.60 19.60
CA ASN A 98 -8.75 13.41 20.45
C ASN A 98 -8.20 14.71 21.05
N GLU A 99 -8.54 15.87 20.48
CA GLU A 99 -8.16 17.19 21.03
C GLU A 99 -9.01 17.54 22.26
N GLU A 100 -10.33 17.27 22.25
CA GLU A 100 -11.22 17.57 23.39
C GLU A 100 -10.87 16.78 24.68
N LYS A 101 -10.21 15.63 24.56
CA LYS A 101 -9.71 14.87 25.73
C LYS A 101 -8.34 15.31 26.24
N GLN A 102 -7.57 16.03 25.43
CA GLN A 102 -6.31 16.63 25.85
C GLN A 102 -6.52 18.05 26.40
N GLU A 103 -7.50 18.79 25.88
CA GLU A 103 -7.84 20.13 26.37
C GLU A 103 -8.44 20.12 27.79
N GLU A 104 -9.18 19.09 28.20
CA GLU A 104 -9.66 18.95 29.59
C GLU A 104 -8.53 18.65 30.61
N GLU A 105 -7.36 18.16 30.17
CA GLU A 105 -6.20 17.93 31.05
C GLU A 105 -5.21 19.11 31.04
N GLU A 106 -5.26 20.01 30.06
CA GLU A 106 -4.35 21.17 29.93
C GLU A 106 -4.92 22.49 30.51
N GLU A 107 -6.21 22.56 30.87
CA GLU A 107 -6.79 23.77 31.49
C GLU A 107 -6.35 24.05 32.95
N GLU A 108 -5.54 23.19 33.58
CA GLU A 108 -5.00 23.43 34.95
C GLU A 108 -3.61 24.10 35.01
N GLU A 109 -2.89 24.32 33.90
CA GLU A 109 -1.58 25.01 33.93
C GLU A 109 -1.48 26.23 32.98
N GLU A 110 -1.83 27.39 33.55
CA GLU A 110 -1.25 28.73 33.33
C GLU A 110 -0.84 29.19 31.90
N GLY A 111 -1.57 30.19 31.38
CA GLY A 111 -1.04 31.56 31.32
C GLY A 111 -0.13 32.02 30.16
N GLN A 112 -0.70 32.90 29.30
CA GLN A 112 -0.09 34.07 28.59
C GLN A 112 0.80 33.87 27.33
N GLN A 113 0.15 33.92 26.14
CA GLN A 113 0.40 34.65 24.85
C GLN A 113 1.82 35.11 24.37
N PRO A 114 2.02 35.44 23.05
CA PRO A 114 1.51 34.85 21.79
C PRO A 114 2.55 34.74 20.61
N GLN A 115 2.23 33.87 19.63
CA GLN A 115 2.55 33.88 18.18
C GLN A 115 3.99 34.12 17.64
N GLN A 116 4.59 33.09 17.03
CA GLN A 116 4.72 32.95 15.54
C GLN A 116 5.41 31.63 15.11
N GLN A 117 4.68 30.86 14.30
CA GLN A 117 5.08 30.07 13.12
C GLN A 117 6.13 28.93 13.25
N PHE A 118 5.60 27.71 13.08
CA PHE A 118 6.25 26.47 12.62
C PHE A 118 7.57 26.05 13.29
N SER A 119 7.49 25.44 14.49
CA SER A 119 8.55 24.54 14.98
C SER A 119 8.17 23.86 16.30
N ILE A 120 7.25 22.89 16.32
CA ILE A 120 7.21 21.91 17.42
C ILE A 120 6.63 20.61 16.86
N PHE A 121 7.47 19.59 16.66
CA PHE A 121 7.26 18.18 17.04
C PHE A 121 8.52 17.40 16.69
N SER A 122 9.62 17.83 17.32
CA SER A 122 10.74 16.94 17.61
C SER A 122 11.04 17.05 19.10
N LYS A 123 11.08 15.89 19.76
CA LYS A 123 11.62 15.54 21.10
C LYS A 123 10.64 15.28 22.25
N LYS A 124 10.46 13.99 22.56
CA LYS A 124 10.73 13.24 23.82
C LYS A 124 9.96 11.91 23.71
N LEU A 125 10.48 10.71 23.44
CA LEU A 125 11.70 9.96 23.79
C LEU A 125 11.77 9.52 25.27
N GLN A 126 11.60 8.21 25.50
CA GLN A 126 12.32 7.33 26.46
C GLN A 126 11.57 5.99 26.63
N LYS A 127 12.16 4.82 26.91
CA LYS A 127 13.54 4.31 26.99
C LYS A 127 13.43 2.78 27.18
N ASP A 128 14.36 2.03 26.59
CA ASP A 128 14.86 0.70 26.98
C ASP A 128 13.89 -0.38 27.48
N GLN A 129 13.57 -1.33 26.60
CA GLN A 129 13.75 -2.76 26.91
C GLN A 129 14.36 -3.47 25.71
N GLY A 130 15.54 -4.06 25.92
CA GLY A 130 16.27 -4.76 24.87
C GLY A 130 15.55 -6.02 24.38
N LYS A 131 15.51 -6.18 23.06
CA LYS A 131 15.54 -7.44 22.30
C LYS A 131 15.49 -7.09 20.81
N ASN A 132 16.49 -7.48 20.03
CA ASN A 132 16.52 -7.55 18.55
C ASN A 132 15.23 -7.13 17.80
N GLU A 133 15.02 -5.84 17.55
CA GLU A 133 13.93 -5.37 16.70
C GLU A 133 14.48 -4.92 15.35
N THR A 134 14.17 -5.72 14.35
CA THR A 134 14.66 -5.57 12.99
C THR A 134 13.49 -5.45 12.00
N TYR A 135 12.46 -4.72 12.42
CA TYR A 135 11.28 -4.38 11.64
C TYR A 135 11.11 -2.87 11.65
N HIS A 136 10.79 -2.27 10.50
CA HIS A 136 10.39 -0.86 10.43
C HIS A 136 8.88 -0.80 10.37
N ILE A 137 8.25 -0.70 11.54
CA ILE A 137 6.85 -0.36 11.66
C ILE A 137 6.77 1.16 11.53
N TYR A 138 6.22 1.65 10.42
CA TYR A 138 5.77 3.03 10.35
C TYR A 138 4.45 3.15 11.09
N GLN A 139 4.27 4.20 11.89
CA GLN A 139 3.03 4.44 12.61
C GLN A 139 2.69 5.94 12.57
N GLU A 140 1.73 6.29 11.72
CA GLU A 140 0.82 7.43 11.94
C GLU A 140 -0.30 6.94 12.88
N ASN A 141 -1.04 7.85 13.51
CA ASN A 141 -2.09 7.49 14.47
C ASN A 141 -3.13 6.51 13.88
N ASP A 142 -3.37 6.59 12.58
CA ASP A 142 -4.39 5.85 11.83
C ASP A 142 -3.81 5.00 10.68
N TYR A 143 -2.48 4.86 10.58
CA TYR A 143 -1.82 4.10 9.51
C TYR A 143 -0.56 3.40 10.01
N LYS A 144 -0.53 2.07 9.86
CA LYS A 144 0.66 1.24 10.06
C LYS A 144 0.96 0.44 8.83
N CYS A 145 2.23 0.23 8.50
CA CYS A 145 2.58 -0.65 7.40
C CYS A 145 3.81 -1.53 7.66
N ASN A 146 3.83 -2.67 6.98
CA ASN A 146 4.96 -3.58 6.85
C ASN A 146 5.31 -3.71 5.37
N ILE A 147 6.60 -3.69 5.05
CA ILE A 147 7.08 -3.64 3.67
C ILE A 147 8.06 -4.79 3.43
N ASP A 148 7.79 -5.58 2.40
CA ASP A 148 8.66 -6.62 1.88
C ASP A 148 9.21 -6.20 0.52
N ILE A 149 10.53 -6.21 0.39
CA ILE A 149 11.25 -5.69 -0.77
C ILE A 149 12.00 -6.82 -1.44
N LYS A 150 11.83 -6.95 -2.75
CA LYS A 150 12.57 -7.92 -3.57
C LYS A 150 13.00 -7.32 -4.89
N GLY A 151 14.13 -7.80 -5.39
CA GLY A 151 14.59 -7.49 -6.75
C GLY A 151 14.03 -8.51 -7.74
N ILE A 152 13.59 -8.03 -8.90
CA ILE A 152 13.20 -8.85 -10.04
C ILE A 152 14.03 -8.42 -11.24
N PHE A 153 14.63 -9.38 -11.95
CA PHE A 153 15.57 -9.11 -13.04
C PHE A 153 15.15 -9.84 -14.31
N GLY A 154 15.25 -9.18 -15.47
CA GLY A 154 15.06 -9.82 -16.79
C GLY A 154 13.66 -9.73 -17.40
N VAL A 155 12.70 -9.19 -16.67
CA VAL A 155 11.30 -9.02 -17.10
C VAL A 155 10.89 -7.56 -16.98
N LYS A 156 9.81 -7.20 -17.68
CA LYS A 156 9.25 -5.84 -17.66
C LYS A 156 8.06 -5.72 -16.71
N ILE A 157 7.83 -4.51 -16.20
CA ILE A 157 6.67 -4.21 -15.34
C ILE A 157 5.37 -4.38 -16.13
N ASN A 158 5.32 -3.90 -17.37
CA ASN A 158 4.17 -4.14 -18.24
C ASN A 158 4.10 -5.61 -18.64
N ARG A 159 3.11 -6.35 -18.13
CA ARG A 159 3.02 -7.79 -18.31
C ARG A 159 2.77 -8.19 -19.77
N ASN A 160 2.09 -7.33 -20.53
CA ASN A 160 1.81 -7.57 -21.95
C ASN A 160 3.10 -7.67 -22.79
N GLU A 161 4.20 -7.05 -22.34
CA GLU A 161 5.49 -7.13 -23.03
C GLU A 161 6.25 -8.44 -22.74
N ASN A 162 5.79 -9.21 -21.74
CA ASN A 162 6.41 -10.47 -21.35
C ASN A 162 5.69 -11.69 -21.96
N GLU A 163 4.40 -11.61 -22.32
CA GLU A 163 3.53 -12.76 -22.66
C GLU A 163 4.08 -13.71 -23.75
N LYS A 164 4.87 -13.18 -24.70
CA LYS A 164 5.44 -13.97 -25.81
C LYS A 164 6.92 -14.31 -25.63
N THR A 165 7.48 -13.96 -24.48
CA THR A 165 8.89 -14.14 -24.20
C THR A 165 9.10 -15.41 -23.37
N PRO A 166 9.85 -16.40 -23.85
CA PRO A 166 10.17 -17.57 -23.05
C PRO A 166 11.22 -17.21 -22.00
N PHE A 167 10.89 -17.41 -20.73
CA PHE A 167 11.81 -17.20 -19.61
C PHE A 167 12.10 -18.49 -18.88
N PHE A 168 13.33 -18.62 -18.40
CA PHE A 168 13.70 -19.55 -17.35
C PHE A 168 13.75 -18.79 -16.01
N GLN A 169 12.92 -19.17 -15.05
CA GLN A 169 12.90 -18.53 -13.74
C GLN A 169 13.93 -19.18 -12.81
N ILE A 170 14.81 -18.36 -12.25
CA ILE A 170 15.68 -18.71 -11.12
C ILE A 170 15.06 -18.02 -9.90
N PRO A 171 14.36 -18.76 -9.02
CA PRO A 171 13.72 -18.17 -7.87
C PRO A 171 14.75 -17.65 -6.86
N ALA A 172 14.31 -16.71 -6.05
CA ALA A 172 15.06 -16.20 -4.90
C ALA A 172 15.47 -17.36 -3.98
N LEU A 173 16.72 -17.33 -3.52
CA LEU A 173 17.19 -18.21 -2.46
C LEU A 173 16.94 -17.52 -1.11
N PRO A 174 16.89 -18.25 0.01
CA PRO A 174 16.70 -17.66 1.34
C PRO A 174 17.73 -16.57 1.71
N VAL A 175 18.88 -16.57 1.03
CA VAL A 175 19.98 -15.62 1.22
C VAL A 175 20.03 -14.50 0.18
N THR A 176 19.15 -14.50 -0.82
CA THR A 176 19.10 -13.43 -1.84
C THR A 176 17.65 -13.17 -2.24
N PRO A 177 17.07 -11.99 -1.92
CA PRO A 177 15.69 -11.66 -2.24
C PRO A 177 15.56 -11.22 -3.71
N ARG A 178 16.14 -12.00 -4.63
CA ARG A 178 16.26 -11.66 -6.06
C ARG A 178 15.73 -12.81 -6.90
N ASN A 179 14.70 -12.55 -7.70
CA ASN A 179 14.26 -13.49 -8.73
C ASN A 179 14.82 -13.07 -10.08
N TYR A 180 15.33 -14.02 -10.85
CA TYR A 180 15.84 -13.78 -12.19
C TYR A 180 14.97 -14.50 -13.21
N TYR A 181 14.63 -13.81 -14.28
CA TYR A 181 13.89 -14.33 -15.42
C TYR A 181 14.80 -14.27 -16.62
N VAL A 182 15.45 -15.40 -16.92
CA VAL A 182 16.48 -15.47 -17.94
C VAL A 182 15.83 -15.74 -19.29
N ASN A 183 15.93 -14.77 -20.21
CA ASN A 183 15.60 -14.97 -21.62
C ASN A 183 16.89 -15.36 -22.38
N LEU A 184 17.00 -16.63 -22.79
CA LEU A 184 18.18 -17.12 -23.52
C LEU A 184 18.42 -16.43 -24.87
N LYS A 185 17.37 -15.84 -25.47
CA LYS A 185 17.49 -15.06 -26.72
C LYS A 185 17.98 -13.63 -26.47
N ASN A 186 17.79 -13.09 -25.27
CA ASN A 186 18.25 -11.77 -24.88
C ASN A 186 18.75 -11.78 -23.41
N PRO A 187 19.97 -12.26 -23.15
CA PRO A 187 20.52 -12.31 -21.79
C PRO A 187 20.77 -10.91 -21.19
N PHE A 188 20.95 -9.88 -22.03
CA PHE A 188 21.13 -8.49 -21.58
C PHE A 188 19.91 -7.93 -20.84
N SER A 189 18.72 -8.51 -21.08
CA SER A 189 17.49 -8.15 -20.36
C SER A 189 17.63 -8.17 -18.84
N LEU A 190 18.51 -9.02 -18.28
CA LEU A 190 18.79 -9.09 -16.84
C LEU A 190 19.39 -7.80 -16.28
N TYR A 191 20.16 -7.08 -17.09
CA TYR A 191 20.80 -5.81 -16.72
C TYR A 191 19.92 -4.61 -17.08
N GLU A 192 19.20 -4.69 -18.20
CA GLU A 192 18.33 -3.62 -18.69
C GLU A 192 17.03 -3.50 -17.88
N ASN A 193 16.51 -4.62 -17.38
CA ASN A 193 15.23 -4.67 -16.69
C ASN A 193 15.44 -5.14 -15.24
N GLN A 194 15.86 -4.19 -14.41
CA GLN A 194 15.99 -4.38 -12.97
C GLN A 194 14.81 -3.69 -12.30
N ILE A 195 13.95 -4.47 -11.65
CA ILE A 195 12.73 -4.00 -11.01
C ILE A 195 12.88 -4.16 -9.50
N LEU A 196 12.59 -3.10 -8.76
CA LEU A 196 12.36 -3.15 -7.33
C LEU A 196 10.87 -3.37 -7.09
N VAL A 197 10.53 -4.39 -6.31
CA VAL A 197 9.15 -4.68 -5.91
C VAL A 197 9.01 -4.45 -4.42
N ALA A 198 8.00 -3.68 -4.02
CA ALA A 198 7.58 -3.50 -2.64
C ALA A 198 6.17 -4.09 -2.46
N ASN A 199 6.05 -5.16 -1.66
CA ASN A 199 4.75 -5.65 -1.19
C ASN A 199 4.49 -4.98 0.17
N ILE A 200 3.44 -4.17 0.24
CA ILE A 200 3.14 -3.33 1.40
C ILE A 200 1.85 -3.84 2.02
N LEU A 201 1.93 -4.32 3.26
CA LEU A 201 0.79 -4.65 4.10
C LEU A 201 0.46 -3.43 4.96
N ILE A 202 -0.75 -2.92 4.82
CA ILE A 202 -1.24 -1.69 5.45
C ILE A 202 -2.28 -2.08 6.49
N TYR A 203 -2.29 -1.40 7.62
CA TYR A 203 -3.29 -1.47 8.67
C TYR A 203 -3.76 -0.05 8.98
N THR A 204 -4.99 0.29 8.58
CA THR A 204 -5.47 1.68 8.61
C THR A 204 -6.98 1.76 8.79
N SER A 205 -7.47 2.91 9.27
CA SER A 205 -8.90 3.25 9.26
C SER A 205 -9.36 3.90 7.94
N LYS A 206 -8.42 4.35 7.09
CA LYS A 206 -8.67 4.91 5.76
C LYS A 206 -9.26 3.85 4.83
N LYS A 207 -10.43 4.15 4.26
CA LYS A 207 -11.19 3.14 3.51
C LYS A 207 -12.06 3.74 2.42
N LEU A 208 -12.44 2.88 1.47
CA LEU A 208 -13.52 3.17 0.54
C LEU A 208 -14.81 2.52 1.00
N ILE A 209 -15.91 3.21 0.78
CA ILE A 209 -17.27 2.67 0.91
C ILE A 209 -18.04 2.88 -0.39
N ALA A 210 -19.05 2.05 -0.62
CA ALA A 210 -20.00 2.23 -1.71
C ALA A 210 -21.39 2.49 -1.12
N VAL A 211 -22.03 3.57 -1.59
CA VAL A 211 -23.38 3.97 -1.18
C VAL A 211 -24.30 4.03 -2.39
N ASP A 212 -25.60 3.87 -2.19
CA ASP A 212 -26.59 4.09 -3.23
C ASP A 212 -26.93 5.58 -3.43
N GLN A 213 -27.89 5.88 -4.30
CA GLN A 213 -28.34 7.25 -4.59
C GLN A 213 -28.94 7.97 -3.38
N GLU A 214 -29.48 7.23 -2.42
CA GLU A 214 -30.05 7.76 -1.18
C GLU A 214 -28.97 7.96 -0.10
N GLY A 215 -27.73 7.58 -0.40
CA GLY A 215 -26.60 7.63 0.53
C GLY A 215 -26.57 6.46 1.50
N LYS A 216 -27.35 5.40 1.28
CA LYS A 216 -27.34 4.21 2.13
C LYS A 216 -26.17 3.31 1.76
N LEU A 217 -25.47 2.82 2.78
CA LEU A 217 -24.33 1.92 2.63
C LEU A 217 -24.72 0.60 1.95
N VAL A 218 -24.00 0.26 0.88
CA VAL A 218 -24.12 -1.01 0.16
C VAL A 218 -22.89 -1.88 0.40
N HIS A 219 -21.69 -1.30 0.38
CA HIS A 219 -20.43 -2.00 0.66
C HIS A 219 -19.52 -1.21 1.59
N GLY A 220 -18.80 -1.92 2.47
CA GLY A 220 -17.88 -1.34 3.45
C GLY A 220 -18.49 -1.19 4.84
N ASN A 221 -18.04 -0.20 5.61
CA ASN A 221 -18.53 0.10 6.96
C ASN A 221 -18.29 1.58 7.28
N TYR A 222 -19.27 2.27 7.87
CA TYR A 222 -19.10 3.63 8.39
C TYR A 222 -18.29 3.73 9.68
N ASP A 223 -18.05 2.62 10.39
CA ASP A 223 -17.31 2.64 11.64
C ASP A 223 -15.85 3.07 11.43
N ASN A 224 -15.56 4.34 11.70
CA ASN A 224 -14.25 4.96 11.52
C ASN A 224 -13.21 4.48 12.55
N ASN A 225 -13.66 3.80 13.61
CA ASN A 225 -12.76 3.21 14.61
C ASN A 225 -12.28 1.80 14.19
N LYS A 226 -12.87 1.23 13.15
CA LYS A 226 -12.48 -0.10 12.67
C LYS A 226 -11.32 -0.01 11.67
N PHE A 227 -10.15 -0.42 12.12
CA PHE A 227 -8.99 -0.61 11.28
C PHE A 227 -9.12 -1.89 10.44
N GLN A 228 -8.61 -1.83 9.22
CA GLN A 228 -8.63 -2.93 8.27
C GLN A 228 -7.23 -3.14 7.69
N TYR A 229 -6.96 -4.39 7.32
CA TYR A 229 -5.75 -4.72 6.60
C TYR A 229 -5.98 -4.62 5.09
N HIS A 230 -5.03 -3.98 4.41
CA HIS A 230 -4.97 -3.88 2.96
C HIS A 230 -3.59 -4.23 2.46
N LYS A 231 -3.48 -4.57 1.19
CA LYS A 231 -2.20 -4.85 0.56
C LYS A 231 -2.08 -4.11 -0.75
N ILE A 232 -0.96 -3.44 -0.95
CA ILE A 232 -0.61 -2.87 -2.24
C ILE A 232 0.74 -3.41 -2.68
N ARG A 233 0.90 -3.56 -3.99
CA ARG A 233 2.18 -3.93 -4.59
C ARG A 233 2.67 -2.80 -5.48
N LEU A 234 3.84 -2.26 -5.16
CA LEU A 234 4.50 -1.24 -5.98
C LEU A 234 5.69 -1.85 -6.73
N GLU A 235 5.88 -1.46 -7.98
CA GLU A 235 7.05 -1.82 -8.78
C GLU A 235 7.69 -0.57 -9.39
N SER A 236 9.01 -0.56 -9.49
CA SER A 236 9.75 0.50 -10.18
C SER A 236 10.98 -0.07 -10.87
N TYR A 237 11.38 0.51 -11.99
CA TYR A 237 12.69 0.24 -12.58
C TYR A 237 13.81 0.86 -11.73
N ILE A 238 14.99 0.25 -11.72
CA ILE A 238 16.21 0.79 -11.12
C ILE A 238 17.10 1.35 -12.24
N PRO A 239 17.72 2.54 -12.06
CA PRO A 239 17.72 3.40 -10.88
C PRO A 239 16.56 4.42 -10.83
N ASN A 240 15.69 4.44 -11.83
CA ASN A 240 14.63 5.44 -11.96
C ASN A 240 13.41 5.07 -11.12
N PHE A 241 13.34 5.58 -9.89
CA PHE A 241 12.23 5.35 -8.97
C PHE A 241 10.94 6.07 -9.40
N ASN A 242 10.19 5.43 -10.31
CA ASN A 242 8.82 5.80 -10.65
C ASN A 242 7.91 4.61 -10.30
N TRP A 243 7.26 4.71 -9.13
CA TRP A 243 6.47 3.62 -8.57
C TRP A 243 5.13 3.46 -9.28
N ILE A 244 4.86 2.25 -9.73
CA ILE A 244 3.60 1.84 -10.34
C ILE A 244 2.92 0.85 -9.40
N VAL A 245 1.63 1.06 -9.13
CA VAL A 245 0.78 0.10 -8.42
C VAL A 245 0.47 -1.05 -9.38
N THR A 246 0.90 -2.25 -9.00
CA THR A 246 0.78 -3.45 -9.83
C THR A 246 -0.20 -4.47 -9.27
N ASP A 247 -0.63 -4.31 -8.01
CA ASP A 247 -1.69 -5.12 -7.41
C ASP A 247 -2.32 -4.39 -6.22
N ILE A 248 -3.62 -4.64 -5.98
CA ILE A 248 -4.40 -4.13 -4.85
C ILE A 248 -5.12 -5.31 -4.22
N ASP A 249 -4.94 -5.49 -2.92
CA ASP A 249 -5.57 -6.50 -2.08
C ASP A 249 -5.46 -7.93 -2.64
N ASP A 250 -4.36 -8.25 -3.31
CA ASP A 250 -4.12 -9.53 -4.02
C ASP A 250 -5.14 -9.84 -5.14
N TYR A 251 -5.77 -8.84 -5.73
CA TYR A 251 -6.74 -9.00 -6.82
C TYR A 251 -6.13 -9.72 -8.04
N LEU A 252 -4.91 -9.36 -8.43
CA LEU A 252 -4.14 -10.01 -9.49
C LEU A 252 -3.25 -11.15 -8.98
N LYS A 253 -3.48 -11.63 -7.75
CA LYS A 253 -2.75 -12.74 -7.11
C LYS A 253 -1.23 -12.52 -7.10
N GLY A 254 -0.79 -11.30 -6.79
CA GLY A 254 0.62 -10.90 -6.77
C GLY A 254 1.19 -10.52 -8.14
N ASN A 255 0.33 -10.43 -9.16
CA ASN A 255 0.59 -10.02 -10.55
C ASN A 255 1.82 -10.72 -11.17
N PRO A 256 1.74 -12.02 -11.53
CA PRO A 256 2.86 -12.76 -12.09
C PRO A 256 3.39 -12.13 -13.40
N TYR A 257 4.65 -12.44 -13.74
CA TYR A 257 5.31 -11.87 -14.93
C TYR A 257 5.06 -12.63 -16.24
N TYR A 258 4.32 -13.75 -16.18
CA TYR A 258 4.04 -14.65 -17.28
C TYR A 258 2.55 -14.70 -17.62
#